data_AF-A0A2V8FS90-F1
#
_entry.id   AF-A0A2V8FS90-F1
#
_cell.length_a   1.000
_cell.length_b   1.000
_cell.length_c   1.000
_cell.angle_alpha   90.00
_cell.angle_beta   90.00
_cell.angle_gamma   90.00
#
_symmetry.space_group_name_H-M   'P 1'
#
loop_
_entity.id
_entity.type
_entity.pdbx_description
1 polymer ?
#
loop_
_entity_poly.entity_id
_entity_poly.type
_entity_poly.pdbx_seq_one_letter_code
_entity_poly.pdbx_strand_id
1 'polypeptide(L)'
;MAQAYLAPDPALPQRDLLLDSPSVTAHLSRLLGNGKPSAIDRCERLRVNYQIGKSLRVLYRIGIGGAPLMVAARGFRNGCGAEEYRLAAPVAVSCGPARPWLHDPELDTVFWTFPNDRQLVHLRAVSTPAPELRSLVPRWSASRLIRYAPE
;
A
#
# COMPACT_ATOMS: atom_id res chain seq x y z
N MET A 1 26.16 -14.41 1.32
CA MET A 1 26.05 -13.39 2.38
C MET A 1 25.06 -13.91 3.41
N ALA A 2 25.41 -13.96 4.68
CA ALA A 2 24.52 -14.46 5.73
C ALA A 2 23.34 -13.50 5.88
N GLN A 3 22.13 -14.00 5.59
CA GLN A 3 20.89 -13.27 5.81
C GLN A 3 20.66 -13.22 7.32
N ALA A 4 20.85 -12.05 7.94
CA ALA A 4 20.54 -11.87 9.34
C ALA A 4 19.02 -11.91 9.51
N TYR A 5 18.50 -13.06 9.95
CA TYR A 5 17.09 -13.20 10.27
C TYR A 5 16.82 -12.46 11.59
N LEU A 6 15.92 -11.48 11.54
CA LEU A 6 15.34 -10.92 12.75
C LEU A 6 14.62 -12.05 13.49
N ALA A 7 14.73 -12.09 14.82
CA ALA A 7 13.92 -13.02 15.61
C ALA A 7 12.43 -12.87 15.24
N PRO A 8 11.64 -13.97 15.13
CA PRO A 8 10.22 -13.88 14.81
C PRO A 8 9.49 -12.88 15.71
N ASP A 9 8.54 -12.13 15.16
CA ASP A 9 7.69 -11.22 15.93
C ASP A 9 6.32 -11.87 16.17
N PRO A 10 6.03 -12.38 17.39
CA PRO A 10 4.76 -13.06 17.65
C PRO A 10 3.54 -12.17 17.47
N ALA A 11 3.69 -10.85 17.59
CA ALA A 11 2.59 -9.90 17.38
C ALA A 11 2.37 -9.58 15.90
N LEU A 12 3.35 -9.87 15.04
CA LEU A 12 3.27 -9.70 13.59
C LEU A 12 3.85 -10.93 12.88
N PRO A 13 3.17 -12.09 12.94
CA PRO A 13 3.67 -13.34 12.34
C PRO A 13 3.96 -13.23 10.84
N GLN A 14 3.22 -12.36 10.14
CA GLN A 14 3.36 -12.09 8.72
C GLN A 14 4.57 -11.19 8.37
N ARG A 15 5.33 -10.69 9.36
CA ARG A 15 6.41 -9.71 9.15
C ARG A 15 7.38 -10.16 8.06
N ASP A 16 7.91 -11.37 8.18
CA ASP A 16 8.96 -11.84 7.28
C ASP A 16 8.43 -12.05 5.86
N LEU A 17 7.17 -12.48 5.73
CA LEU A 17 6.47 -12.59 4.44
C LEU A 17 6.26 -11.21 3.79
N LEU A 18 5.87 -10.19 4.57
CA LEU A 18 5.79 -8.81 4.10
C LEU A 18 7.17 -8.17 3.84
N LEU A 19 8.25 -8.77 4.31
CA LEU A 19 9.61 -8.35 3.95
C LEU A 19 10.18 -9.17 2.79
N ASP A 20 9.47 -10.16 2.29
CA ASP A 20 9.90 -10.99 1.18
C ASP A 20 9.12 -10.62 -0.10
N SER A 21 9.79 -9.93 -1.03
CA SER A 21 9.14 -9.48 -2.27
C SER A 21 8.53 -10.62 -3.11
N PRO A 22 9.18 -11.80 -3.26
CA PRO A 22 8.56 -12.98 -3.87
C PRO A 22 7.26 -13.41 -3.19
N SER A 23 7.25 -13.53 -1.85
CA SER A 23 6.04 -13.87 -1.09
C SER A 23 4.92 -12.86 -1.34
N VAL A 24 5.21 -11.57 -1.17
CA VAL A 24 4.23 -10.49 -1.43
C VAL A 24 3.69 -10.55 -2.87
N THR A 25 4.54 -10.86 -3.84
CA THR A 25 4.14 -10.98 -5.26
C THR A 25 3.12 -12.11 -5.45
N ALA A 26 3.36 -13.27 -4.84
CA ALA A 26 2.45 -14.41 -4.92
C ALA A 26 1.08 -14.08 -4.30
N HIS A 27 1.08 -13.47 -3.12
CA HIS A 27 -0.13 -13.04 -2.43
C HIS A 27 -0.92 -12.00 -3.24
N LEU A 28 -0.27 -10.92 -3.69
CA LEU A 28 -0.93 -9.89 -4.51
C LEU A 28 -1.44 -10.44 -5.84
N SER A 29 -0.70 -11.33 -6.51
CA SER A 29 -1.13 -11.94 -7.77
C SER A 29 -2.42 -12.74 -7.60
N ARG A 30 -2.56 -13.48 -6.48
CA ARG A 30 -3.78 -14.23 -6.12
C ARG A 30 -4.96 -13.29 -5.82
N LEU A 31 -4.71 -12.23 -5.06
CA LEU A 31 -5.76 -11.28 -4.64
C LEU A 31 -6.29 -10.46 -5.81
N LEU A 32 -5.42 -10.08 -6.76
CA LEU A 32 -5.79 -9.22 -7.88
C LEU A 32 -6.60 -9.94 -8.96
N GLY A 33 -6.30 -11.20 -9.26
CA GLY A 33 -6.94 -11.88 -10.40
C GLY A 33 -8.22 -12.65 -10.06
N ASN A 34 -8.98 -12.20 -9.04
CA ASN A 34 -10.25 -12.82 -8.61
C ASN A 34 -10.13 -14.35 -8.41
N GLY A 35 -9.01 -14.81 -7.83
CA GLY A 35 -8.73 -16.24 -7.63
C GLY A 35 -7.93 -16.92 -8.75
N LYS A 36 -7.63 -16.23 -9.85
CA LYS A 36 -6.59 -16.63 -10.82
C LYS A 36 -5.38 -15.72 -10.64
N PRO A 37 -4.13 -16.19 -10.81
CA PRO A 37 -2.97 -15.31 -10.71
C PRO A 37 -3.02 -14.23 -11.81
N SER A 38 -3.11 -12.96 -11.41
CA SER A 38 -2.77 -11.85 -12.31
C SER A 38 -1.25 -11.72 -12.40
N ALA A 39 -0.72 -11.51 -13.60
CA ALA A 39 0.72 -11.38 -13.80
C ALA A 39 1.22 -10.05 -13.21
N ILE A 40 1.82 -10.11 -12.03
CA ILE A 40 2.72 -9.07 -11.53
C ILE A 40 4.10 -9.35 -12.12
N ASP A 41 4.53 -8.51 -13.06
CA ASP A 41 5.82 -8.70 -13.75
C ASP A 41 7.03 -8.25 -12.93
N ARG A 42 6.81 -7.35 -11.96
CA ARG A 42 7.84 -6.79 -11.09
C ARG A 42 7.26 -6.46 -9.72
N CYS A 43 8.01 -6.72 -8.65
CA CYS A 43 7.68 -6.26 -7.31
C CYS A 43 8.96 -5.81 -6.60
N GLU A 44 9.01 -4.53 -6.25
CA GLU A 44 10.14 -3.92 -5.57
C GLU A 44 9.66 -3.29 -4.27
N ARG A 45 10.30 -3.66 -3.16
CA ARG A 45 10.07 -2.99 -1.87
C ARG A 45 10.82 -1.66 -1.82
N LEU A 46 10.09 -0.56 -1.71
CA LEU A 46 10.62 0.81 -1.68
C LEU A 46 10.90 1.32 -0.26
N ARG A 47 10.03 1.00 0.70
CA ARG A 47 10.13 1.51 2.07
C ARG A 47 9.57 0.51 3.06
N VAL A 48 10.19 0.44 4.23
CA VAL A 48 9.70 -0.30 5.39
C VAL A 48 9.62 0.66 6.58
N ASN A 49 8.51 0.64 7.30
CA ASN A 49 8.38 1.23 8.62
C ASN A 49 7.92 0.13 9.58
N TYR A 50 8.85 -0.34 10.40
CA TYR A 50 8.61 -1.44 11.33
C TYR A 50 8.78 -0.95 12.76
N GLN A 51 7.71 -1.12 13.54
CA GLN A 51 7.70 -0.92 14.99
C GLN A 51 7.49 -2.30 15.63
N ILE A 52 8.55 -2.83 16.23
CA ILE A 52 8.58 -4.16 16.86
C ILE A 52 7.38 -4.34 17.80
N GLY A 53 6.64 -5.44 17.63
CA GLY A 53 5.48 -5.77 18.46
C GLY A 53 4.25 -4.86 18.25
N LYS A 54 4.29 -3.92 17.29
CA LYS A 54 3.27 -2.87 17.13
C LYS A 54 2.67 -2.80 15.73
N SER A 55 3.49 -2.54 14.72
CA SER A 55 3.00 -2.35 13.35
C SER A 55 4.13 -2.54 12.34
N LEU A 56 3.80 -3.15 11.21
CA LEU A 56 4.64 -3.16 10.02
C LEU A 56 3.90 -2.49 8.88
N ARG A 57 4.58 -1.56 8.22
CA ARG A 57 4.15 -0.95 6.96
C ARG A 57 5.21 -1.10 5.91
N VAL A 58 4.79 -1.47 4.72
CA VAL A 58 5.69 -1.67 3.59
C VAL A 58 5.11 -0.99 2.38
N LEU A 59 5.94 -0.23 1.67
CA LEU A 59 5.60 0.32 0.37
C LEU A 59 6.30 -0.49 -0.71
N TYR A 60 5.53 -0.95 -1.69
CA TYR A 60 6.03 -1.63 -2.87
C TYR A 60 5.74 -0.80 -4.13
N ARG A 61 6.59 -1.01 -5.13
CA ARG A 61 6.32 -0.69 -6.53
C ARG A 61 6.12 -2.01 -7.27
N ILE A 62 4.89 -2.26 -7.72
CA ILE A 62 4.56 -3.42 -8.52
C ILE A 62 4.38 -3.03 -9.99
N GLY A 63 4.68 -3.93 -10.91
CA GLY A 63 4.36 -3.81 -12.33
C GLY A 63 3.18 -4.72 -12.67
N ILE A 64 2.14 -4.15 -13.30
CA ILE A 64 1.00 -4.90 -13.83
C ILE A 64 0.87 -4.54 -15.31
N GLY A 65 1.12 -5.49 -16.20
CA GLY A 65 1.10 -5.24 -17.64
C GLY A 65 2.07 -4.14 -18.06
N GLY A 66 3.23 -4.04 -17.38
CA GLY A 66 4.24 -3.00 -17.61
C GLY A 66 3.91 -1.62 -17.00
N ALA A 67 2.73 -1.41 -16.42
CA ALA A 67 2.38 -0.17 -15.73
C ALA A 67 2.83 -0.22 -14.25
N PRO A 68 3.68 0.70 -13.78
CA PRO A 68 4.09 0.74 -12.38
C PRO A 68 2.97 1.28 -11.48
N LEU A 69 2.74 0.61 -10.36
CA LEU A 69 1.77 0.98 -9.34
C LEU A 69 2.40 0.92 -7.96
N MET A 70 2.16 1.95 -7.15
CA MET A 70 2.56 1.94 -5.74
C MET A 70 1.47 1.26 -4.91
N VAL A 71 1.86 0.25 -4.16
CA VAL A 71 0.99 -0.50 -3.25
C VAL A 71 1.59 -0.45 -1.86
N ALA A 72 0.84 0.08 -0.91
CA ALA A 72 1.17 0.02 0.50
C ALA A 72 0.55 -1.23 1.12
N ALA A 73 1.20 -1.78 2.13
CA ALA A 73 0.70 -2.86 2.96
C ALA A 73 0.83 -2.49 4.43
N ARG A 74 -0.14 -2.91 5.24
CA ARG A 74 -0.07 -2.83 6.69
C ARG A 74 -0.47 -4.16 7.31
N GLY A 75 0.48 -4.75 8.03
CA GLY A 75 0.19 -5.88 8.90
C GLY A 75 -0.47 -5.40 10.19
N PHE A 76 -1.59 -6.03 10.56
CA PHE A 76 -2.28 -5.75 11.82
C PHE A 76 -1.90 -6.76 12.89
N ARG A 77 -2.13 -6.36 14.14
CA ARG A 77 -2.16 -7.25 15.29
C ARG A 77 -3.57 -7.80 15.40
N ASN A 78 -3.71 -9.09 15.72
CA ASN A 78 -4.96 -9.69 16.20
C ASN A 78 -6.18 -9.66 15.24
N GLY A 79 -6.01 -9.86 13.94
CA GLY A 79 -7.16 -10.09 13.04
C GLY A 79 -7.92 -8.83 12.62
N CYS A 80 -7.38 -7.64 12.89
CA CYS A 80 -8.08 -6.37 12.64
C CYS A 80 -8.07 -5.95 11.15
N GLY A 81 -7.34 -6.62 10.27
CA GLY A 81 -7.24 -6.26 8.86
C GLY A 81 -8.59 -6.30 8.14
N ALA A 82 -9.44 -7.27 8.48
CA ALA A 82 -10.77 -7.40 7.88
C ALA A 82 -11.70 -6.21 8.21
N GLU A 83 -11.63 -5.68 9.43
CA GLU A 83 -12.40 -4.51 9.85
C GLU A 83 -11.94 -3.25 9.11
N GLU A 84 -10.63 -3.00 9.09
CA GLU A 84 -10.07 -1.83 8.40
C GLU A 84 -10.44 -1.85 6.91
N TYR A 85 -10.33 -3.01 6.26
CA TYR A 85 -10.72 -3.17 4.87
C TYR A 85 -12.21 -2.86 4.66
N ARG A 86 -13.10 -3.33 5.54
CA ARG A 86 -14.54 -3.10 5.43
C ARG A 86 -14.90 -1.62 5.52
N LEU A 87 -14.18 -0.87 6.36
CA LEU A 87 -14.37 0.57 6.53
C LEU A 87 -13.79 1.38 5.36
N ALA A 88 -12.63 0.99 4.83
CA ALA A 88 -11.90 1.77 3.84
C ALA A 88 -12.28 1.48 2.38
N ALA A 89 -12.59 0.23 2.04
CA ALA A 89 -12.85 -0.17 0.66
C ALA A 89 -14.03 0.57 -0.02
N PRO A 90 -15.15 0.88 0.65
CA PRO A 90 -16.29 1.55 0.00
C PRO A 90 -16.03 2.98 -0.48
N VAL A 91 -15.10 3.69 0.17
CA VAL A 91 -14.77 5.10 -0.16
C VAL A 91 -13.53 5.22 -1.04
N ALA A 92 -12.94 4.09 -1.44
CA ALA A 92 -11.70 4.08 -2.19
C ALA A 92 -11.93 4.47 -3.67
N VAL A 93 -10.97 5.22 -4.21
CA VAL A 93 -10.98 5.72 -5.58
C VAL A 93 -10.20 4.78 -6.49
N SER A 94 -10.81 4.40 -7.61
CA SER A 94 -10.12 3.65 -8.66
C SER A 94 -9.03 4.52 -9.31
N CYS A 95 -7.78 4.04 -9.31
CA CYS A 95 -6.61 4.81 -9.77
C CYS A 95 -5.67 3.99 -10.68
N GLY A 96 -6.15 2.88 -11.25
CA GLY A 96 -5.34 2.03 -12.10
C GLY A 96 -5.99 0.68 -12.37
N PRO A 97 -5.21 -0.31 -12.86
CA PRO A 97 -5.74 -1.62 -13.24
C PRO A 97 -6.08 -2.53 -12.05
N ALA A 98 -5.69 -2.14 -10.83
CA ALA A 98 -5.88 -2.92 -9.62
C ALA A 98 -7.02 -2.36 -8.76
N ARG A 99 -7.64 -3.25 -7.95
CA ARG A 99 -8.58 -2.83 -6.92
C ARG A 99 -7.88 -1.85 -5.95
N PRO A 100 -8.54 -0.75 -5.55
CA PRO A 100 -7.95 0.28 -4.68
C PRO A 100 -7.47 -0.23 -3.33
N TRP A 101 -8.23 -1.17 -2.76
CA TRP A 101 -7.97 -1.82 -1.49
C TRP A 101 -8.15 -3.33 -1.65
N LEU A 102 -7.33 -4.09 -0.94
CA LEU A 102 -7.39 -5.54 -0.85
C LEU A 102 -7.19 -5.94 0.61
N HIS A 103 -7.80 -7.05 1.00
CA HIS A 103 -7.51 -7.71 2.27
C HIS A 103 -7.02 -9.13 1.99
N ASP A 104 -5.88 -9.47 2.57
CA ASP A 104 -5.38 -10.84 2.60
C ASP A 104 -5.71 -11.50 3.94
N PRO A 105 -6.70 -12.40 3.99
CA PRO A 105 -7.09 -13.06 5.22
C PRO A 105 -6.00 -14.00 5.76
N GLU A 106 -5.11 -14.51 4.89
CA GLU A 106 -4.04 -15.42 5.31
C GLU A 106 -2.95 -14.68 6.09
N LEU A 107 -2.69 -13.42 5.73
CA LEU A 107 -1.68 -12.58 6.35
C LEU A 107 -2.27 -11.55 7.33
N ASP A 108 -3.59 -11.49 7.49
CA ASP A 108 -4.32 -10.40 8.17
C ASP A 108 -3.74 -9.02 7.81
N THR A 109 -3.62 -8.79 6.50
CA THR A 109 -2.93 -7.62 5.94
C THR A 109 -3.84 -6.93 4.96
N VAL A 110 -3.95 -5.61 5.09
CA VAL A 110 -4.60 -4.80 4.06
C VAL A 110 -3.55 -4.20 3.14
N PHE A 111 -3.89 -4.15 1.86
CA PHE A 111 -3.11 -3.49 0.83
C PHE A 111 -3.95 -2.37 0.23
N TRP A 112 -3.32 -1.24 -0.09
CA TRP A 112 -3.98 -0.15 -0.81
C TRP A 112 -3.07 0.45 -1.86
N THR A 113 -3.68 0.85 -2.97
CA THR A 113 -2.98 1.54 -4.05
C THR A 113 -2.90 3.02 -3.72
N PHE A 114 -1.75 3.66 -4.01
CA PHE A 114 -1.71 5.11 -4.00
C PHE A 114 -2.73 5.67 -5.02
N PRO A 115 -3.52 6.70 -4.68
CA PRO A 115 -3.44 7.56 -3.50
C PRO A 115 -4.46 7.24 -2.39
N ASN A 116 -4.98 6.01 -2.29
CA ASN A 116 -6.03 5.62 -1.36
C ASN A 116 -5.60 5.48 0.12
N ASP A 117 -4.50 6.13 0.49
CA ASP A 117 -4.07 6.22 1.88
C ASP A 117 -5.00 7.14 2.66
N ARG A 118 -5.42 6.73 3.86
CA ARG A 118 -6.40 7.47 4.67
C ARG A 118 -5.87 8.82 5.16
N GLN A 119 -4.55 9.06 5.15
CA GLN A 119 -3.97 10.38 5.43
C GLN A 119 -3.95 11.31 4.20
N LEU A 120 -4.25 10.78 3.00
CA LEU A 120 -4.19 11.52 1.73
C LEU A 120 -5.56 11.95 1.19
N VAL A 121 -6.60 12.01 2.04
CA VAL A 121 -7.98 12.40 1.67
C VAL A 121 -8.02 13.72 0.88
N HIS A 122 -7.16 14.67 1.23
CA HIS A 122 -7.11 16.00 0.59
C HIS A 122 -6.06 16.12 -0.51
N LEU A 123 -5.40 15.03 -0.93
CA LEU A 123 -4.32 15.08 -1.93
C LEU A 123 -4.80 15.69 -3.25
N ARG A 124 -6.06 15.46 -3.65
CA ARG A 124 -6.62 16.03 -4.88
C ARG A 124 -6.70 17.55 -4.81
N ALA A 125 -7.04 18.12 -3.65
CA ALA A 125 -7.10 19.57 -3.44
C ALA A 125 -5.72 20.23 -3.58
N VAL A 126 -4.64 19.49 -3.32
CA VAL A 126 -3.25 19.98 -3.46
C VAL A 126 -2.69 19.66 -4.85
N SER A 127 -3.06 18.54 -5.45
CA SER A 127 -2.59 18.13 -6.78
C SER A 127 -3.22 18.96 -7.90
N THR A 128 -4.51 19.30 -7.74
CA THR A 128 -5.28 20.08 -8.70
C THR A 128 -6.09 21.14 -7.92
N PRO A 129 -5.43 22.20 -7.43
CA PRO A 129 -6.09 23.17 -6.56
C PRO A 129 -7.15 23.97 -7.31
N ALA A 130 -8.30 24.14 -6.67
CA ALA A 130 -9.40 24.97 -7.15
C ALA A 130 -8.96 26.45 -7.24
N PRO A 131 -9.59 27.27 -8.10
CA PRO A 131 -9.22 28.67 -8.29
C PRO A 131 -9.19 29.49 -6.99
N GLU A 132 -10.11 29.22 -6.06
CA GLU A 132 -10.22 29.89 -4.77
C GLU A 132 -9.01 29.59 -3.87
N LEU A 133 -8.50 28.34 -3.90
CA LEU A 133 -7.30 27.99 -3.17
C LEU A 133 -6.04 28.57 -3.83
N ARG A 134 -6.02 28.64 -5.17
CA ARG A 134 -4.91 29.25 -5.92
C ARG A 134 -4.80 30.76 -5.63
N SER A 135 -5.91 31.47 -5.48
CA SER A 135 -5.88 32.91 -5.18
C SER A 135 -5.29 33.22 -3.80
N LEU A 136 -5.42 32.30 -2.84
CA LEU A 136 -4.82 32.41 -1.51
C LEU A 136 -3.30 32.15 -1.53
N VAL A 137 -2.77 31.49 -2.56
CA VAL A 137 -1.33 31.14 -2.69
C VAL A 137 -0.81 31.60 -4.06
N PRO A 138 -0.55 32.91 -4.25
CA PRO A 138 -0.33 33.53 -5.57
C PRO A 138 0.93 33.08 -6.34
N ARG A 139 1.73 32.16 -5.79
CA ARG A 139 2.91 31.57 -6.45
C ARG A 139 2.78 30.07 -6.71
N TRP A 140 1.61 29.48 -6.45
CA TRP A 140 1.39 28.06 -6.67
C TRP A 140 1.04 27.78 -8.13
N SER A 141 2.02 27.32 -8.90
CA SER A 141 1.83 26.95 -10.32
C SER A 141 1.43 25.49 -10.52
N ALA A 142 2.07 24.57 -9.78
CA ALA A 142 1.80 23.14 -9.87
C ALA A 142 2.23 22.41 -8.59
N SER A 143 1.73 21.20 -8.42
CA SER A 143 2.16 20.24 -7.40
C SER A 143 2.72 19.00 -8.06
N ARG A 144 3.77 18.43 -7.47
CA ARG A 144 4.35 17.17 -7.92
C ARG A 144 4.62 16.27 -6.73
N LEU A 145 4.23 15.00 -6.84
CA LEU A 145 4.62 13.99 -5.87
C LEU A 145 6.14 13.77 -5.94
N ILE A 146 6.83 14.02 -4.83
CA ILE A 146 8.28 13.79 -4.70
C ILE A 146 8.56 12.41 -4.09
N ARG A 147 7.84 12.07 -3.02
CA ARG A 147 7.98 10.81 -2.30
C ARG A 147 6.66 10.49 -1.60
N TYR A 148 6.36 9.21 -1.48
CA TYR A 148 5.21 8.71 -0.73
C TYR A 148 5.69 7.81 0.42
N ALA A 149 5.03 7.94 1.57
CA ALA A 149 5.22 7.11 2.74
C ALA A 149 3.82 6.75 3.26
N PRO A 150 3.47 5.47 3.36
CA PRO A 150 2.13 5.08 3.81
C PRO A 150 1.94 5.33 5.31
N GLU A 151 0.70 5.63 5.71
CA GLU A 151 0.29 5.84 7.10
C GLU A 151 0.24 4.59 7.94
#